data_AF-A0A920B7W3-F1
#
_entry.id   AF-A0A920B7W3-F1
#
_cell.length_a   1.000
_cell.length_b   1.000
_cell.length_c   1.000
_cell.angle_alpha   90.00
_cell.angle_beta   90.00
_cell.angle_gamma   90.00
#
_symmetry.space_group_name_H-M   'P 1'
#
loop_
_entity.id
_entity.type
_entity.pdbx_description
1 polymer ?
#
loop_
_entity_poly.entity_id
_entity_poly.type
_entity_poly.pdbx_seq_one_letter_code
_entity_poly.pdbx_strand_id
1 'polypeptide(L)'
;MLRAVLISLLFIVSLIFVFQNQLIFLDEYTIYLDFFFYKIGEKTVPNSILIASSFILGFLVCIISIGIGTIKKVLKLESCKKIISLESSTSDKVEKIDQ
;
A
#
# COMPACT_ATOMS: atom_id res chain seq x y z
N MET A 1 16.70 9.12 18.12
CA MET A 1 15.84 10.17 18.69
C MET A 1 15.38 11.19 17.65
N LEU A 2 16.26 11.71 16.77
CA LEU A 2 15.88 12.67 15.73
C LEU A 2 14.69 12.25 14.84
N ARG A 3 14.61 10.98 14.42
CA ARG A 3 13.47 10.48 13.63
C ARG A 3 12.13 10.61 14.36
N ALA A 4 12.09 10.27 15.65
CA ALA A 4 10.88 10.40 16.45
C ALA A 4 10.48 11.87 16.63
N VAL A 5 11.46 12.76 16.83
CA VAL A 5 11.22 14.22 16.90
C VAL A 5 10.66 14.74 15.58
N LEU A 6 11.22 14.33 14.44
CA LEU A 6 10.71 14.71 13.12
C LEU A 6 9.29 14.19 12.89
N ILE A 7 9.00 12.94 13.25
CA ILE A 7 7.66 12.37 13.12
C ILE A 7 6.65 13.12 13.99
N SER A 8 6.99 13.42 15.26
CA SER A 8 6.12 14.22 16.14
C SER A 8 5.91 15.63 15.61
N LEU A 9 6.95 16.28 15.08
CA LEU A 9 6.84 17.61 14.49
C LEU A 9 5.90 17.59 13.28
N LEU A 10 6.08 16.62 12.38
CA LEU A 10 5.24 16.43 11.18
C LEU A 10 3.79 16.16 11.56
N PHE A 11 3.56 15.36 12.60
CA PHE A 11 2.24 15.11 13.15
C PHE A 11 1.57 16.38 13.68
N ILE A 12 2.27 17.17 14.49
CA ILE A 12 1.74 18.43 15.05
C ILE A 12 1.41 19.43 13.93
N VAL A 13 2.32 19.62 12.97
CA VAL A 13 2.10 20.51 11.82
C VAL A 13 0.89 20.05 11.00
N SER A 14 0.74 18.73 10.80
CA SER A 14 -0.41 18.18 10.08
C SER A 14 -1.73 18.43 10.82
N LEU A 15 -1.75 18.27 12.15
CA LEU A 15 -2.93 18.61 12.96
C LEU A 15 -3.29 20.09 12.84
N ILE A 16 -2.31 20.99 13.00
CA ILE A 16 -2.53 22.43 12.86
C ILE A 16 -3.08 22.76 11.48
N PHE A 17 -2.52 22.16 10.42
CA PHE A 17 -3.00 22.35 9.05
C PHE A 17 -4.47 21.91 8.89
N VAL A 18 -4.85 20.75 9.45
CA VAL A 18 -6.22 20.25 9.42
C VAL A 18 -7.17 21.19 10.15
N PHE A 19 -6.82 21.65 11.35
CA PHE A 19 -7.67 22.55 12.14
C PHE A 19 -7.78 23.95 11.52
N GLN A 20 -6.71 24.50 10.95
CA GLN A 20 -6.76 25.80 10.29
C GLN A 20 -7.57 25.77 8.98
N ASN A 21 -7.59 24.63 8.29
CA ASN A 21 -8.34 24.45 7.05
C ASN A 21 -9.68 23.74 7.28
N GLN A 22 -10.27 23.84 8.48
CA GLN A 22 -11.50 23.15 8.85
C GLN A 22 -12.67 23.42 7.87
N LEU A 23 -12.74 24.63 7.32
CA LEU A 23 -13.75 25.02 6.31
C LEU A 23 -13.73 24.10 5.08
N ILE A 24 -12.54 23.69 4.62
CA ILE A 24 -12.38 22.78 3.48
C ILE A 24 -13.06 21.43 3.74
N PHE A 25 -13.16 21.00 5.00
CA PHE A 25 -13.80 19.72 5.37
C PHE A 25 -15.33 19.83 5.48
N LEU A 26 -15.85 21.03 5.67
CA LEU A 26 -17.28 21.34 5.83
C LEU A 26 -17.95 21.64 4.49
N ASP A 27 -17.18 22.02 3.47
CA ASP A 27 -17.70 22.24 2.12
C ASP A 27 -18.46 21.01 1.61
N GLU A 28 -19.65 21.23 1.06
CA GLU A 28 -20.49 20.18 0.51
C GLU A 28 -20.32 20.10 -1.01
N TYR A 29 -20.25 18.87 -1.51
CA TYR A 29 -20.15 18.59 -2.94
C TYR A 29 -21.31 17.70 -3.36
N THR A 30 -21.94 18.05 -4.47
CA THR A 30 -22.92 17.17 -5.10
C THR A 30 -22.18 16.13 -5.92
N ILE A 31 -22.36 14.87 -5.56
CA ILE A 31 -21.79 13.74 -6.27
C ILE A 31 -22.91 13.06 -7.05
N TYR A 32 -22.61 12.72 -8.30
CA TYR A 32 -23.44 11.89 -9.15
C TYR A 32 -22.61 10.69 -9.61
N LEU A 33 -23.18 9.49 -9.53
CA LEU A 33 -22.46 8.25 -9.82
C LEU A 33 -23.33 7.39 -10.74
N ASP A 34 -22.87 7.23 -11.98
CA ASP A 34 -23.56 6.40 -12.98
C ASP A 34 -22.65 5.26 -13.42
N PHE A 35 -22.72 4.15 -12.70
CA PHE A 35 -22.09 2.89 -13.11
C PHE A 35 -23.12 1.99 -13.78
N PHE A 36 -22.65 1.14 -14.71
CA PHE A 36 -23.50 0.21 -15.46
C PHE A 36 -24.39 -0.69 -14.58
N PHE A 37 -23.94 -1.06 -13.37
CA PHE A 37 -24.70 -1.90 -12.43
C PHE A 37 -25.23 -1.14 -11.20
N TYR A 38 -24.91 0.15 -11.06
CA TYR A 38 -25.29 0.92 -9.88
C TYR A 38 -25.35 2.42 -10.18
N LYS A 39 -26.52 3.02 -9.96
CA LYS A 39 -26.72 4.46 -10.08
C LYS A 39 -27.01 5.06 -8.72
N ILE A 40 -26.24 6.08 -8.36
CA ILE A 40 -26.55 6.99 -7.26
C ILE A 40 -27.00 8.31 -7.90
N GLY A 41 -28.22 8.71 -7.57
CA GLY A 41 -28.74 10.03 -7.94
C GLY A 41 -27.94 11.15 -7.28
N GLU A 42 -28.26 12.40 -7.60
CA GLU A 42 -27.59 13.56 -7.01
C GLU A 42 -27.67 13.50 -5.48
N LYS A 43 -26.50 13.42 -4.85
CA LYS A 43 -26.39 13.40 -3.40
C LYS A 43 -25.32 14.37 -2.95
N THR A 44 -25.70 15.28 -2.08
CA THR A 44 -24.76 16.18 -1.41
C THR A 44 -24.01 15.41 -0.34
N VAL A 45 -22.69 15.50 -0.37
CA VAL A 45 -21.80 14.82 0.56
C VAL A 45 -20.73 15.83 1.02
N PRO A 46 -20.46 15.92 2.33
CA PRO A 46 -19.40 16.79 2.83
C PRO A 46 -18.03 16.30 2.37
N ASN A 47 -17.13 17.24 2.12
CA ASN A 47 -15.78 16.98 1.63
C ASN A 47 -14.97 16.10 2.57
N SER A 48 -15.24 16.16 3.87
CA SER A 48 -14.65 15.24 4.86
C SER A 48 -14.83 13.75 4.51
N ILE A 49 -16.01 13.36 4.00
CA ILE A 49 -16.29 11.97 3.59
C ILE A 49 -15.55 11.63 2.29
N LEU A 50 -15.46 12.57 1.35
CA LEU A 50 -14.67 12.42 0.12
C LEU A 50 -13.18 12.23 0.43
N ILE A 51 -12.62 13.06 1.31
CA ILE A 51 -11.23 12.96 1.73
C ILE A 51 -10.98 11.63 2.46
N ALA A 52 -11.83 11.26 3.43
CA ALA A 52 -11.68 10.00 4.16
C ALA A 52 -11.75 8.77 3.24
N SER A 53 -12.71 8.74 2.32
CA SER A 53 -12.85 7.63 1.36
C SER A 53 -11.67 7.54 0.40
N SER A 54 -11.16 8.68 -0.10
CA SER A 54 -9.95 8.73 -0.95
C SER A 54 -8.70 8.24 -0.23
N PHE A 55 -8.53 8.59 1.05
CA PHE A 55 -7.42 8.14 1.87
C PHE A 55 -7.47 6.62 2.10
N ILE A 56 -8.65 6.08 2.42
CA ILE A 56 -8.84 4.63 2.58
C ILE A 56 -8.52 3.89 1.28
N LEU A 57 -8.98 4.41 0.14
CA LEU A 57 -8.70 3.82 -1.17
C LEU A 57 -7.19 3.80 -1.46
N GLY A 58 -6.49 4.91 -1.21
CA GLY A 58 -5.03 4.99 -1.35
C GLY A 58 -4.29 4.02 -0.43
N PHE A 59 -4.74 3.89 0.82
CA PHE A 59 -4.19 2.94 1.79
C PHE A 59 -4.35 1.49 1.33
N LEU A 60 -5.52 1.11 0.79
CA LEU A 60 -5.77 -0.22 0.24
C LEU A 60 -4.83 -0.53 -0.93
N VAL A 61 -4.67 0.41 -1.87
CA VAL A 61 -3.75 0.26 -3.02
C VAL A 61 -2.31 0.06 -2.54
N CYS A 62 -1.87 0.82 -1.53
CA CYS A 62 -0.55 0.67 -0.93
C CYS A 62 -0.36 -0.72 -0.30
N ILE A 63 -1.32 -1.21 0.49
CA ILE A 63 -1.25 -2.54 1.10
C ILE A 63 -1.16 -3.62 0.02
N ILE A 64 -2.02 -3.56 -1.00
CA ILE A 64 -2.02 -4.55 -2.09
C ILE A 64 -0.67 -4.54 -2.81
N SER A 65 -0.13 -3.35 -3.09
CA SER A 65 1.17 -3.20 -3.77
C SER A 65 2.33 -3.77 -2.95
N ILE A 66 2.34 -3.49 -1.63
CA ILE A 66 3.34 -4.05 -0.71
C ILE A 66 3.20 -5.58 -0.62
N GLY A 67 1.97 -6.09 -0.54
CA GLY A 67 1.67 -7.51 -0.52
C GLY A 67 2.21 -8.22 -1.77
N ILE A 68 1.87 -7.71 -2.96
CA ILE A 68 2.37 -8.25 -4.24
C ILE A 68 3.89 -8.19 -4.31
N GLY A 69 4.50 -7.07 -3.92
CA GLY A 69 5.96 -6.91 -3.90
C GLY A 69 6.64 -7.91 -2.96
N THR A 70 6.05 -8.17 -1.79
CA THR A 70 6.55 -9.13 -0.81
C THR A 70 6.42 -10.57 -1.32
N ILE A 71 5.26 -10.94 -1.87
CA ILE A 71 5.03 -12.27 -2.46
C ILE A 71 6.03 -12.54 -3.58
N LYS A 72 6.22 -11.57 -4.49
CA LYS A 72 7.19 -11.68 -5.59
C LYS A 72 8.62 -11.88 -5.09
N LYS A 73 9.00 -11.20 -4.00
CA LYS A 73 10.32 -11.33 -3.38
C LYS A 73 10.51 -12.72 -2.75
N VAL A 74 9.50 -13.24 -2.07
CA VAL A 74 9.51 -14.59 -1.48
C VAL A 74 9.64 -15.66 -2.56
N LEU A 75 8.85 -15.56 -3.62
CA LEU A 75 8.84 -16.54 -4.71
C LEU A 75 10.19 -16.56 -5.47
N LYS A 76 10.80 -15.39 -5.65
CA LYS A 76 12.16 -15.28 -6.20
C LYS A 76 13.20 -15.92 -5.29
N LEU A 77 13.12 -15.71 -3.98
CA LEU A 77 14.04 -16.31 -3.00
C LEU A 77 13.94 -17.84 -2.98
N GLU A 78 12.72 -18.38 -2.99
CA GLU A 78 12.48 -19.82 -3.01
C GLU A 78 13.02 -20.47 -4.29
N SER A 79 12.82 -19.82 -5.43
CA SER A 79 13.37 -20.25 -6.71
C SER A 79 14.90 -20.29 -6.69
N CYS A 80 15.56 -19.26 -6.15
CA CYS A 80 17.02 -19.27 -5.99
C CYS A 80 17.51 -20.38 -5.04
N LYS A 81 16.81 -20.62 -3.92
CA LYS A 81 17.17 -21.73 -3.01
C LYS A 81 17.06 -23.10 -3.68
N LYS A 82 16.02 -23.32 -4.50
CA LYS A 82 15.88 -24.56 -5.28
C LYS A 82 17.04 -24.76 -6.26
N ILE A 83 17.43 -23.72 -7.00
CA ILE A 83 18.55 -23.78 -7.95
C ILE A 83 19.84 -24.18 -7.22
N ILE A 84 20.17 -23.52 -6.12
CA ILE A 84 21.39 -23.81 -5.33
C ILE A 84 21.38 -25.26 -4.81
N SER A 85 20.24 -25.76 -4.34
CA SER A 85 20.13 -27.16 -3.87
C SER A 85 20.29 -28.20 -4.98
N LEU A 86 19.86 -27.87 -6.20
CA LEU A 86 20.06 -28.71 -7.39
C LEU A 86 21.51 -28.70 -7.85
N GLU A 87 22.18 -27.55 -7.75
CA GLU A 87 23.60 -27.39 -8.09
C GLU A 87 24.49 -28.19 -7.13
N SER A 88 24.25 -28.08 -5.82
CA SER A 88 25.01 -28.83 -4.81
C SER A 88 24.81 -30.34 -4.91
N SER A 89 23.57 -30.79 -5.16
CA SER A 89 23.27 -32.23 -5.32
C SER A 89 23.76 -32.82 -6.64
N THR A 90 23.97 -31.99 -7.67
CA THR A 90 24.60 -32.41 -8.93
C THR A 90 26.12 -32.51 -8.75
N SER A 91 26.76 -31.57 -8.05
CA SER A 91 28.18 -31.61 -7.73
C SER A 91 28.56 -32.85 -6.91
N ASP A 92 27.77 -33.18 -5.88
CA ASP A 92 27.99 -34.39 -5.04
C ASP A 92 27.85 -35.71 -5.82
N LYS A 93 27.12 -35.71 -6.94
CA LYS A 93 26.98 -36.90 -7.80
C LYS A 93 28.13 -37.05 -8.78
N VAL A 94 28.69 -35.95 -9.28
CA VAL A 94 29.83 -35.98 -10.21
C VAL A 94 31.10 -36.40 -9.47
N GLU A 95 31.32 -35.91 -8.25
CA GLU A 95 32.50 -36.25 -7.45
C GLU A 95 32.58 -37.75 -7.07
N LYS A 96 31.44 -38.44 -7.02
CA LYS A 96 31.37 -39.90 -6.75
C LYS A 96 31.55 -40.79 -7.98
N ILE A 97 31.57 -40.23 -9.19
CA ILE A 97 31.75 -40.98 -10.44
C ILE A 97 33.22 -40.96 -10.88
N ASP A 98 33.99 -39.96 -10.45
CA ASP A 98 35.41 -39.78 -10.76
C ASP A 98 36.37 -40.43 -9.72
N GLN A 99 35.85 -41.20 -8.74
CA GLN A 99 36.61 -42.04 -7.80
C GLN A 99 36.51 -43.52 -8.16
#